data_AF-A0A5N5RM52-F1
#
_entry.id   AF-A0A5N5RM52-F1
#
_cell.length_a   1.000
_cell.length_b   1.000
_cell.length_c   1.000
_cell.angle_alpha   90.00
_cell.angle_beta   90.00
_cell.angle_gamma   90.00
#
_symmetry.space_group_name_H-M   'P 1'
#
loop_
_entity.id
_entity.type
_entity.pdbx_description
1 polymer ?
#
loop_
_entity_poly.entity_id
_entity_poly.type
_entity_poly.pdbx_seq_one_letter_code
_entity_poly.pdbx_strand_id
1 'polypeptide(L)'
;MGYGVSMERLALTADSLVDYMVSVHPELADPRYVDLDLEPYGKTVEESWVEFPLLFDDLLDRAGHVEAQYAKTSYMVEPGVDYCCVSRPNRDGDIVSSMCAVVAKDDGSTVILDPNRPIVYGLVSANPERPLRDLIGVQSYLVRVFGDAVGRPGFTVGRLGQLVGTLRDLVRLARVDEGDDAGDGAEQAADRAEPGPEQIPIHEPNTTRREAE
;
A
#
# COMPACT_ATOMS: atom_id res chain seq x y z
N MET A 1 4.84 13.54 -18.82
CA MET A 1 5.18 12.12 -19.04
C MET A 1 5.52 11.54 -17.69
N GLY A 2 4.66 10.64 -17.20
CA GLY A 2 4.68 10.18 -15.81
C GLY A 2 5.84 9.23 -15.54
N TYR A 3 6.70 9.61 -14.59
CA TYR A 3 7.68 8.72 -13.97
C TYR A 3 7.12 8.20 -12.64
N GLY A 4 5.91 7.63 -12.69
CA GLY A 4 5.33 6.91 -11.56
C GLY A 4 5.58 5.41 -11.73
N VAL A 5 5.90 4.71 -10.65
CA VAL A 5 5.93 3.23 -10.61
C VAL A 5 4.56 2.69 -11.06
N SER A 6 4.42 1.62 -11.84
CA SER A 6 3.07 1.11 -12.19
C SER A 6 2.34 0.62 -10.93
N MET A 7 0.99 0.53 -10.97
CA MET A 7 0.23 -0.01 -9.84
C MET A 7 0.66 -1.44 -9.49
N GLU A 8 0.83 -2.29 -10.50
CA GLU A 8 1.39 -3.64 -10.38
C GLU A 8 2.75 -3.63 -9.66
N ARG A 9 3.66 -2.77 -10.09
CA ARG A 9 5.01 -2.67 -9.51
C ARG A 9 4.98 -2.13 -8.07
N LEU A 10 4.04 -1.24 -7.76
CA LEU A 10 3.81 -0.72 -6.41
C LEU A 10 3.31 -1.84 -5.49
N ALA A 11 2.31 -2.61 -5.93
CA ALA A 11 1.79 -3.77 -5.19
C ALA A 11 2.89 -4.81 -4.93
N LEU A 12 3.69 -5.15 -5.95
CA LEU A 12 4.84 -6.06 -5.79
C LEU A 12 5.88 -5.54 -4.78
N THR A 13 6.14 -4.24 -4.78
CA THR A 13 7.09 -3.61 -3.84
C THR A 13 6.52 -3.62 -2.42
N ALA A 14 5.22 -3.41 -2.26
CA ALA A 14 4.53 -3.52 -0.98
C ALA A 14 4.52 -4.96 -0.45
N ASP A 15 4.25 -5.95 -1.29
CA ASP A 15 4.35 -7.38 -0.93
C ASP A 15 5.76 -7.74 -0.47
N SER A 16 6.78 -7.35 -1.24
CA SER A 16 8.17 -7.60 -0.86
C SER A 16 8.54 -6.95 0.48
N LEU A 17 7.97 -5.78 0.79
CA LEU A 17 8.14 -5.14 2.09
C LEU A 17 7.46 -5.93 3.21
N VAL A 18 6.24 -6.42 2.97
CA VAL A 18 5.51 -7.29 3.92
C VAL A 18 6.30 -8.58 4.18
N ASP A 19 6.82 -9.23 3.14
CA ASP A 19 7.62 -10.45 3.27
C ASP A 19 8.90 -10.19 4.05
N TYR A 20 9.57 -9.06 3.81
CA TYR A 20 10.72 -8.65 4.60
C TYR A 20 10.35 -8.45 6.08
N MET A 21 9.25 -7.72 6.37
CA MET A 21 8.77 -7.53 7.75
C MET A 21 8.46 -8.86 8.44
N VAL A 22 7.83 -9.81 7.75
CA VAL A 22 7.55 -11.16 8.28
C VAL A 22 8.84 -11.94 8.52
N SER A 23 9.85 -11.79 7.66
CA SER A 23 11.12 -12.49 7.83
C SER A 23 11.87 -12.04 9.09
N VAL A 24 11.77 -10.75 9.45
CA VAL A 24 12.42 -10.17 10.63
C VAL A 24 11.53 -10.29 11.88
N HIS A 25 10.22 -10.27 11.70
CA HIS A 25 9.20 -10.41 12.75
C HIS A 25 8.21 -11.53 12.36
N PRO A 26 8.57 -12.81 12.60
CA PRO A 26 7.76 -13.96 12.20
C PRO A 26 6.34 -13.95 12.79
N GLU A 27 6.13 -13.24 13.88
CA GLU A 27 4.82 -13.06 14.50
C GLU A 27 3.82 -12.37 13.56
N LEU A 28 4.31 -11.52 12.65
CA LEU A 28 3.49 -10.87 11.63
C LEU A 28 2.96 -11.84 10.57
N ALA A 29 3.42 -13.09 10.53
CA ALA A 29 2.93 -14.09 9.60
C ALA A 29 1.44 -14.43 9.83
N ASP A 30 0.98 -14.42 11.09
CA ASP A 30 -0.45 -14.61 11.39
C ASP A 30 -1.20 -13.27 11.20
N PRO A 31 -2.17 -13.20 10.28
CA PRO A 31 -2.99 -11.99 10.09
C PRO A 31 -3.77 -11.58 11.35
N ARG A 32 -3.91 -12.47 12.33
CA ARG A 32 -4.59 -12.21 13.61
C ARG A 32 -3.65 -11.76 14.72
N TYR A 33 -2.35 -11.61 14.45
CA TYR A 33 -1.36 -11.12 15.41
C TYR A 33 -1.55 -9.64 15.82
N VAL A 34 -2.64 -9.02 15.39
CA VAL A 34 -2.93 -7.60 15.54
C VAL A 34 -3.92 -7.38 16.67
N ASP A 35 -3.66 -7.94 17.86
CA ASP A 35 -4.51 -7.74 19.03
C ASP A 35 -3.89 -6.66 19.93
N LEU A 36 -3.85 -5.44 19.41
CA LEU A 36 -3.66 -4.26 20.23
C LEU A 36 -5.00 -3.54 20.29
N ASP A 37 -5.56 -3.51 21.49
CA ASP A 37 -6.71 -2.68 21.88
C ASP A 37 -6.27 -1.20 21.88
N LEU A 38 -5.99 -0.68 20.69
CA LEU A 38 -5.91 0.76 20.48
C LEU A 38 -7.34 1.24 20.31
N GLU A 39 -7.75 2.18 21.16
CA GLU A 39 -9.06 2.82 21.09
C GLU A 39 -9.44 3.14 19.63
N PRO A 40 -10.64 2.72 19.17
CA PRO A 40 -11.07 2.96 17.80
C PRO A 40 -10.98 4.45 17.47
N TYR A 41 -10.12 4.79 16.52
CA TYR A 41 -10.10 6.13 15.95
C TYR A 41 -11.39 6.32 15.15
N GLY A 42 -12.18 7.35 15.49
CA GLY A 42 -13.35 7.72 14.66
C GLY A 42 -14.64 8.12 15.36
N LYS A 43 -14.71 8.27 16.70
CA LYS A 43 -15.92 8.85 17.33
C LYS A 43 -15.75 10.08 18.22
N THR A 44 -14.58 10.33 18.81
CA THR A 44 -14.38 11.48 19.72
C THR A 44 -12.90 11.81 19.93
N VAL A 45 -12.09 11.84 18.87
CA VAL A 45 -10.70 12.29 19.02
C VAL A 45 -10.62 13.77 18.71
N GLU A 46 -10.85 14.62 19.72
CA GLU A 46 -10.57 16.06 19.70
C GLU A 46 -9.05 16.35 19.68
N GLU A 47 -8.22 15.49 19.07
CA GLU A 47 -6.81 15.80 18.87
C GLU A 47 -6.68 16.72 17.65
N SER A 48 -6.96 18.00 17.91
CA SER A 48 -6.23 19.10 17.28
C SER A 48 -4.73 18.76 17.27
N TRP A 49 -3.95 19.37 16.39
CA TRP A 49 -2.47 19.38 16.38
C TRP A 49 -1.73 18.48 15.37
N VAL A 50 -2.43 17.94 14.37
CA VAL A 50 -1.96 17.94 12.96
C VAL A 50 -3.19 18.25 12.12
N GLU A 51 -3.13 19.19 11.18
CA GLU A 51 -4.20 19.30 10.20
C GLU A 51 -4.22 17.99 9.43
N PHE A 52 -5.20 17.14 9.76
CA PHE A 52 -5.39 15.79 9.24
C PHE A 52 -5.18 15.66 7.71
N PRO A 53 -5.57 16.65 6.87
CA PRO A 53 -5.27 16.61 5.44
C PRO A 53 -3.77 16.68 5.13
N LEU A 54 -3.03 17.53 5.84
CA LEU A 54 -1.62 17.79 5.55
C LEU A 54 -0.73 16.60 5.89
N LEU A 55 -1.06 15.81 6.93
CA LEU A 55 -0.22 14.64 7.27
C LEU A 55 -0.24 13.59 6.17
N PHE A 56 -1.42 13.31 5.60
CA PHE A 56 -1.52 12.35 4.49
C PHE A 56 -0.72 12.85 3.30
N ASP A 57 -0.94 14.11 2.91
CA ASP A 57 -0.28 14.70 1.74
C ASP A 57 1.24 14.81 1.95
N ASP A 58 1.70 15.13 3.17
CA ASP A 58 3.11 15.12 3.54
C ASP A 58 3.74 13.74 3.38
N LEU A 59 3.07 12.69 3.88
CA LEU A 59 3.57 11.31 3.76
C LEU A 59 3.47 10.79 2.33
N LEU A 60 2.47 11.23 1.57
CA LEU A 60 2.33 10.91 0.15
C LEU A 60 3.48 11.52 -0.65
N ASP A 61 3.83 12.79 -0.37
CA ASP A 61 4.99 13.43 -0.96
C ASP A 61 6.26 12.64 -0.64
N ARG A 62 6.45 12.19 0.61
CA ARG A 62 7.60 11.35 0.97
C ARG A 62 7.60 10.01 0.23
N ALA A 63 6.47 9.32 0.14
CA ALA A 63 6.35 8.10 -0.64
C ALA A 63 6.69 8.33 -2.12
N GLY A 64 6.24 9.44 -2.70
CA GLY A 64 6.56 9.86 -4.06
C GLY A 64 8.06 10.10 -4.28
N HIS A 65 8.76 10.69 -3.31
CA HIS A 65 10.22 10.84 -3.38
C HIS A 65 10.95 9.50 -3.39
N VAL A 66 10.50 8.56 -2.57
CA VAL A 66 11.05 7.20 -2.49
C VAL A 66 10.80 6.44 -3.81
N GLU A 67 9.61 6.53 -4.38
CA GLU A 67 9.29 5.97 -5.70
C GLU A 67 10.13 6.59 -6.82
N ALA A 68 10.27 7.91 -6.83
CA ALA A 68 11.07 8.62 -7.82
C ALA A 68 12.56 8.28 -7.70
N GLN A 69 13.07 8.08 -6.48
CA GLN A 69 14.41 7.57 -6.25
C GLN A 69 14.56 6.15 -6.79
N TYR A 70 13.60 5.26 -6.52
CA TYR A 70 13.61 3.89 -7.02
C TYR A 70 13.61 3.85 -8.54
N ALA A 71 12.79 4.67 -9.20
CA ALA A 71 12.77 4.78 -10.66
C ALA A 71 14.13 5.20 -11.25
N LYS A 72 14.93 6.00 -10.53
CA LYS A 72 16.26 6.46 -10.96
C LYS A 72 17.38 5.48 -10.65
N THR A 73 17.26 4.75 -9.53
CA THR A 73 18.40 4.05 -8.92
C THR A 73 18.21 2.54 -8.80
N SER A 74 16.99 2.04 -9.04
CA SER A 74 16.59 0.63 -8.87
C SER A 74 16.73 0.10 -7.44
N TYR A 75 16.92 0.97 -6.45
CA TYR A 75 16.84 0.64 -5.03
C TYR A 75 15.96 1.64 -4.30
N MET A 76 15.36 1.18 -3.21
CA MET A 76 14.44 1.98 -2.41
C MET A 76 15.08 2.19 -1.04
N VAL A 77 15.39 3.43 -0.73
CA VAL A 77 15.95 3.84 0.57
C VAL A 77 15.02 4.90 1.13
N GLU A 78 14.83 4.87 2.44
CA GLU A 78 14.08 5.88 3.17
C GLU A 78 15.06 6.88 3.79
N PRO A 79 15.35 8.03 3.13
CA PRO A 79 16.26 9.02 3.68
C PRO A 79 15.55 9.97 4.66
N GLY A 80 16.32 10.47 5.63
CA GLY A 80 15.89 11.60 6.47
C GLY A 80 14.88 11.23 7.56
N VAL A 81 14.96 10.01 8.10
CA VAL A 81 14.18 9.58 9.26
C VAL A 81 15.10 9.40 10.44
N ASP A 82 14.89 10.22 11.48
CA ASP A 82 15.56 10.10 12.76
C ASP A 82 14.58 9.61 13.83
N TYR A 83 15.07 8.82 14.78
CA TYR A 83 14.26 8.39 15.94
C TYR A 83 14.77 9.06 17.19
N CYS A 84 14.00 9.98 17.74
CA CYS A 84 14.41 10.78 18.89
C CYS A 84 13.28 10.95 19.91
N CYS A 85 13.69 11.28 21.14
CA CYS A 85 12.76 11.65 22.20
C CYS A 85 12.24 13.07 21.92
N VAL A 86 10.96 13.19 21.64
CA VAL A 86 10.28 14.47 21.43
C VAL A 86 9.48 14.81 22.68
N SER A 87 9.81 15.94 23.30
CA SER A 87 9.10 16.47 24.46
C SER A 87 8.18 17.62 24.02
N ARG A 88 6.90 17.56 24.38
CA ARG A 88 5.91 18.58 24.03
C ARG A 88 4.84 18.71 25.11
N PRO A 89 4.22 19.90 25.28
CA PRO A 89 3.07 20.03 26.15
C PRO A 89 1.90 19.19 25.62
N ASN A 90 1.19 18.50 26.52
CA ASN A 90 -0.11 17.90 26.23
C ASN A 90 -1.22 18.97 26.32
N ARG A 91 -2.49 18.57 26.20
CA ARG A 91 -3.63 19.50 26.27
C ARG A 91 -3.77 20.18 27.64
N ASP A 92 -3.32 19.53 28.71
CA ASP A 92 -3.37 20.03 30.07
C ASP A 92 -2.18 20.97 30.40
N GLY A 93 -1.23 21.11 29.47
CA GLY A 93 -0.03 21.92 29.63
C GLY A 93 1.16 21.17 30.26
N ASP A 94 1.02 19.88 30.58
CA ASP A 94 2.10 19.05 31.09
C ASP A 94 3.05 18.65 29.96
N ILE A 95 4.36 18.68 30.22
CA ILE A 95 5.35 18.20 29.25
C ILE A 95 5.38 16.67 29.24
N VAL A 96 4.92 16.09 28.13
CA VAL A 96 4.99 14.66 27.84
C VAL A 96 6.11 14.39 26.86
N SER A 97 6.75 13.22 26.98
CA SER A 97 7.82 12.81 26.08
C SER A 97 7.51 11.44 25.46
N SER A 98 7.73 11.33 24.17
CA SER A 98 7.60 10.08 23.41
C SER A 98 8.78 9.91 22.47
N MET A 99 9.20 8.66 22.24
CA MET A 99 10.08 8.35 21.12
C MET A 99 9.24 8.47 19.84
N CYS A 100 9.69 9.30 18.91
CA CYS A 100 8.99 9.56 17.66
C CYS A 100 9.93 9.32 16.48
N ALA A 101 9.36 9.00 15.33
CA ALA A 101 10.07 9.17 14.06
C ALA A 101 9.92 10.63 13.61
N VAL A 102 11.05 11.28 13.34
CA VAL A 102 11.13 12.65 12.83
C VAL A 102 11.61 12.57 11.39
N VAL A 103 10.71 12.91 10.48
CA VAL A 103 10.93 12.84 9.04
C VAL A 103 11.28 14.24 8.54
N ALA A 104 12.47 14.40 7.99
CA ALA A 104 12.88 15.63 7.32
C ALA A 104 12.15 15.79 5.98
N LYS A 105 11.62 16.98 5.74
CA LYS A 105 11.09 17.40 4.44
C LYS A 105 12.15 18.21 3.67
N ASP A 106 11.97 18.27 2.36
CA ASP A 106 12.91 18.94 1.46
C ASP A 106 12.92 20.47 1.64
N ASP A 107 11.83 21.05 2.17
CA ASP A 107 11.73 22.46 2.54
C ASP A 107 12.42 22.80 3.87
N GLY A 108 13.05 21.81 4.52
CA GLY A 108 13.71 21.94 5.82
C GLY A 108 12.77 21.83 7.02
N SER A 109 11.46 21.66 6.81
CA SER A 109 10.51 21.35 7.88
C SER A 109 10.55 19.86 8.25
N THR A 110 9.78 19.46 9.28
CA THR A 110 9.74 18.07 9.74
C THR A 110 8.31 17.58 9.99
N VAL A 111 8.08 16.29 9.75
CA VAL A 111 6.89 15.57 10.23
C VAL A 111 7.29 14.74 11.44
N ILE A 112 6.48 14.78 12.50
CA ILE A 112 6.70 13.99 13.71
C ILE A 112 5.64 12.90 13.79
N LEU A 113 6.05 11.65 13.69
CA LEU A 113 5.22 10.47 13.80
C LEU A 113 5.41 9.85 15.19
N ASP A 114 4.41 10.00 16.04
CA ASP A 114 4.40 9.46 17.40
C ASP A 114 3.66 8.12 17.42
N PRO A 115 4.33 6.99 17.75
CA PRO A 115 3.71 5.67 17.79
C PRO A 115 2.61 5.53 18.84
N ASN A 116 2.53 6.44 19.82
CA ASN A 116 1.48 6.42 20.82
C ASN A 116 0.22 7.14 20.35
N ARG A 117 0.24 7.76 19.17
CA ARG A 117 -0.90 8.48 18.62
C ARG A 117 -1.69 7.57 17.67
N PRO A 118 -2.97 7.29 17.96
CA PRO A 118 -3.82 6.44 17.10
C PRO A 118 -3.92 6.95 15.66
N ILE A 119 -3.81 8.27 15.45
CA ILE A 119 -3.90 8.91 14.13
C ILE A 119 -2.96 8.28 13.10
N VAL A 120 -1.76 7.85 13.50
CA VAL A 120 -0.78 7.24 12.60
C VAL A 120 -1.30 5.93 12.01
N TYR A 121 -2.01 5.14 12.82
CA TYR A 121 -2.53 3.83 12.42
C TYR A 121 -3.91 3.93 11.76
N GLY A 122 -4.65 5.00 12.03
CA GLY A 122 -5.95 5.26 11.42
C GLY A 122 -5.90 6.11 10.14
N LEU A 123 -4.72 6.63 9.75
CA LEU A 123 -4.60 7.65 8.70
C LEU A 123 -5.19 7.19 7.36
N VAL A 124 -4.82 6.00 6.89
CA VAL A 124 -5.33 5.42 5.64
C VAL A 124 -6.82 5.14 5.73
N SER A 125 -7.27 4.52 6.82
CA SER A 125 -8.69 4.18 7.02
C SER A 125 -9.59 5.40 7.08
N ALA A 126 -9.05 6.55 7.49
CA ALA A 126 -9.77 7.81 7.58
C ALA A 126 -9.66 8.70 6.32
N ASN A 127 -9.00 8.24 5.25
CA ASN A 127 -8.99 8.88 3.93
C ASN A 127 -9.40 7.88 2.80
N PRO A 128 -10.52 7.13 2.93
CA PRO A 128 -10.90 6.09 1.97
C PRO A 128 -11.21 6.61 0.55
N GLU A 129 -11.44 7.92 0.41
CA GLU A 129 -11.69 8.58 -0.87
C GLU A 129 -10.41 8.85 -1.70
N ARG A 130 -9.23 8.69 -1.11
CA ARG A 130 -7.96 8.83 -1.82
C ARG A 130 -7.75 7.68 -2.80
N PRO A 131 -7.04 7.91 -3.93
CA PRO A 131 -6.67 6.84 -4.86
C PRO A 131 -5.97 5.68 -4.15
N LEU A 132 -6.31 4.43 -4.52
CA LEU A 132 -5.73 3.23 -3.92
C LEU A 132 -4.19 3.22 -3.96
N ARG A 133 -3.62 3.75 -5.04
CA ARG A 133 -2.17 3.95 -5.19
C ARG A 133 -1.60 4.78 -4.03
N ASP A 134 -2.23 5.89 -3.71
CA ASP A 134 -1.76 6.83 -2.69
C ASP A 134 -1.88 6.19 -1.31
N LEU A 135 -2.98 5.46 -1.06
CA LEU A 135 -3.16 4.67 0.16
C LEU A 135 -2.04 3.63 0.33
N ILE A 136 -1.70 2.87 -0.71
CA ILE A 136 -0.59 1.90 -0.67
C ILE A 136 0.75 2.61 -0.46
N GLY A 137 0.96 3.75 -1.13
CA GLY A 137 2.18 4.54 -1.00
C GLY A 137 2.42 5.00 0.44
N VAL A 138 1.44 5.68 1.03
CA VAL A 138 1.48 6.16 2.43
C VAL A 138 1.60 4.98 3.41
N GLN A 139 0.83 3.91 3.21
CA GLN A 139 0.89 2.76 4.10
C GLN A 139 2.25 2.05 4.04
N SER A 140 2.81 1.89 2.84
CA SER A 140 4.14 1.31 2.65
C SER A 140 5.22 2.18 3.29
N TYR A 141 5.09 3.50 3.19
CA TYR A 141 5.99 4.45 3.84
C TYR A 141 5.96 4.29 5.36
N LEU A 142 4.77 4.25 5.96
CA LEU A 142 4.59 4.02 7.39
C LEU A 142 5.20 2.69 7.82
N VAL A 143 4.98 1.59 7.08
CA VAL A 143 5.60 0.29 7.40
C VAL A 143 7.14 0.37 7.41
N ARG A 144 7.77 1.10 6.47
CA ARG A 144 9.23 1.28 6.45
C ARG A 144 9.73 2.04 7.67
N VAL A 145 9.10 3.17 7.98
CA VAL A 145 9.47 4.02 9.12
C VAL A 145 9.29 3.26 10.44
N PHE A 146 8.15 2.61 10.64
CA PHE A 146 7.88 1.94 11.90
C PHE A 146 8.58 0.59 12.01
N GLY A 147 8.93 -0.04 10.90
CA GLY A 147 9.73 -1.28 10.85
C GLY A 147 11.12 -1.09 11.45
N ASP A 148 11.83 -0.03 11.06
CA ASP A 148 13.17 0.29 11.61
C ASP A 148 13.11 0.84 13.05
N ALA A 149 11.92 1.25 13.50
CA ALA A 149 11.71 1.71 14.85
C ALA A 149 11.44 0.57 15.86
N VAL A 150 11.13 -0.65 15.41
CA VAL A 150 10.77 -1.76 16.31
C VAL A 150 11.87 -2.01 17.34
N GLY A 151 11.46 -2.16 18.61
CA GLY A 151 12.37 -2.35 19.74
C GLY A 151 12.81 -1.05 20.41
N ARG A 152 12.49 0.12 19.83
CA ARG A 152 12.62 1.42 20.49
C ARG A 152 11.44 1.65 21.44
N PRO A 153 11.57 2.52 22.47
CA PRO A 153 10.48 2.81 23.40
C PRO A 153 9.18 3.19 22.68
N GLY A 154 8.07 2.51 22.96
CA GLY A 154 6.79 2.78 22.28
C GLY A 154 6.65 2.17 20.88
N PHE A 155 7.66 1.56 20.29
CA PHE A 155 7.55 0.88 19.00
C PHE A 155 7.54 -0.63 19.21
N THR A 156 6.36 -1.24 19.09
CA THR A 156 6.16 -2.67 19.30
C THR A 156 5.85 -3.39 18.00
N VAL A 157 6.15 -4.69 17.93
CA VAL A 157 5.79 -5.53 16.79
C VAL A 157 4.27 -5.53 16.58
N GLY A 158 3.47 -5.49 17.65
CA GLY A 158 2.01 -5.38 17.53
C GLY A 158 1.55 -4.10 16.80
N ARG A 159 2.18 -2.95 17.07
CA ARG A 159 1.87 -1.67 16.39
C ARG A 159 2.29 -1.72 14.92
N LEU A 160 3.45 -2.30 14.63
CA LEU A 160 3.85 -2.58 13.25
C LEU A 160 2.86 -3.53 12.56
N GLY A 161 2.35 -4.52 13.27
CA GLY A 161 1.37 -5.48 12.76
C GLY A 161 0.08 -4.84 12.25
N GLN A 162 -0.37 -3.75 12.87
CA GLN A 162 -1.49 -2.96 12.35
C GLN A 162 -1.17 -2.37 10.99
N LEU A 163 -0.01 -1.71 10.87
CA LEU A 163 0.40 -1.09 9.62
C LEU A 163 0.59 -2.13 8.51
N VAL A 164 1.18 -3.29 8.83
CA VAL A 164 1.37 -4.39 7.89
C VAL A 164 0.03 -5.03 7.52
N GLY A 165 -0.90 -5.17 8.46
CA GLY A 165 -2.26 -5.65 8.21
C GLY A 165 -3.00 -4.77 7.20
N THR A 166 -3.04 -3.47 7.45
CA THR A 166 -3.63 -2.49 6.51
C THR A 166 -2.97 -2.56 5.14
N LEU A 167 -1.63 -2.68 5.08
CA LEU A 167 -0.93 -2.78 3.80
C LEU A 167 -1.34 -4.02 3.01
N ARG A 168 -1.46 -5.18 3.68
CA ARG A 168 -1.92 -6.43 3.04
C ARG A 168 -3.32 -6.28 2.46
N ASP A 169 -4.22 -5.62 3.18
CA ASP A 169 -5.60 -5.44 2.72
C ASP A 169 -5.67 -4.51 1.50
N LEU A 170 -4.89 -3.42 1.49
CA LEU A 170 -4.79 -2.55 0.31
C LEU A 170 -4.17 -3.26 -0.90
N VAL A 171 -3.13 -4.06 -0.70
CA VAL A 171 -2.50 -4.83 -1.80
C VAL A 171 -3.44 -5.91 -2.33
N ARG A 172 -4.21 -6.57 -1.46
CA ARG A 172 -5.27 -7.49 -1.88
C ARG A 172 -6.31 -6.78 -2.73
N LEU A 173 -6.76 -5.60 -2.31
CA LEU A 173 -7.72 -4.80 -3.07
C LEU A 173 -7.17 -4.44 -4.46
N ALA A 174 -5.91 -4.01 -4.55
CA ALA A 174 -5.27 -3.66 -5.82
C ALA A 174 -5.23 -4.83 -6.82
N ARG A 175 -5.02 -6.05 -6.32
CA ARG A 175 -5.02 -7.26 -7.14
C ARG A 175 -6.41 -7.65 -7.62
N VAL A 176 -7.45 -7.33 -6.84
CA VAL A 176 -8.85 -7.56 -7.24
C VAL A 176 -9.22 -6.58 -8.34
N ASP A 177 -8.94 -5.28 -8.14
CA ASP A 177 -9.21 -4.25 -9.16
C ASP A 177 -8.50 -4.57 -10.49
N GLU A 178 -7.25 -5.04 -10.45
CA GLU A 178 -6.52 -5.47 -11.66
C GLU A 178 -7.11 -6.73 -12.31
N GLY A 179 -7.67 -7.65 -11.51
CA GLY A 179 -8.36 -8.85 -11.99
C GLY A 179 -9.67 -8.53 -12.69
N ASP A 180 -10.41 -7.54 -12.18
CA ASP A 180 -11.66 -7.06 -12.78
C ASP A 180 -11.38 -6.30 -14.10
N ASP A 181 -10.35 -5.45 -14.13
CA ASP A 181 -9.91 -4.75 -15.35
C ASP A 181 -9.42 -5.72 -16.44
N ALA A 182 -8.74 -6.81 -16.06
CA ALA A 182 -8.31 -7.85 -16.98
C ALA A 182 -9.47 -8.68 -17.55
N GLY A 183 -10.53 -8.88 -16.76
CA GLY A 183 -11.78 -9.53 -17.18
C GLY A 183 -12.50 -8.74 -18.26
N ASP A 184 -12.72 -7.44 -18.04
CA ASP A 184 -13.38 -6.54 -19.00
C ASP A 184 -12.59 -6.40 -20.31
N GLY A 185 -11.26 -6.38 -20.24
CA GLY A 185 -10.38 -6.38 -21.42
C GLY A 185 -10.45 -7.68 -22.24
N ALA A 186 -10.59 -8.83 -21.56
CA ALA A 186 -10.76 -10.12 -22.21
C ALA A 186 -12.14 -10.27 -22.88
N GLU A 187 -13.19 -9.73 -22.27
CA GLU A 187 -14.54 -9.70 -22.86
C GLU A 187 -14.61 -8.79 -24.09
N GLN A 188 -13.97 -7.62 -24.07
CA GLN A 188 -13.87 -6.75 -25.25
C GLN A 188 -12.99 -7.34 -26.36
N ALA A 189 -11.94 -8.09 -26.01
CA ALA A 189 -11.11 -8.78 -27.00
C ALA A 189 -11.83 -9.99 -27.63
N ALA A 190 -12.68 -10.67 -26.86
CA ALA A 190 -13.53 -11.76 -27.35
C ALA A 190 -14.67 -11.24 -28.26
N ASP A 191 -15.25 -10.08 -27.95
CA ASP A 191 -16.33 -9.48 -28.76
C ASP A 191 -15.79 -8.82 -30.06
N ARG A 192 -14.48 -8.48 -30.09
CA ARG A 192 -13.80 -7.95 -31.28
C ARG A 192 -13.12 -9.02 -32.15
N ALA A 193 -13.23 -10.29 -31.77
CA ALA A 193 -12.81 -11.39 -32.64
C ALA A 193 -13.86 -11.55 -33.76
N GLU A 194 -13.69 -10.78 -34.85
CA GLU A 194 -14.45 -10.97 -36.08
C GLU A 194 -14.36 -12.44 -36.54
N PRO A 195 -15.47 -13.05 -36.99
CA PRO A 195 -15.46 -14.43 -37.47
C PRO A 195 -14.60 -14.50 -38.73
N GLY A 196 -13.47 -15.20 -38.64
CA GLY A 196 -12.66 -15.58 -39.79
C GLY A 196 -13.48 -16.37 -40.82
N PRO A 197 -13.08 -16.32 -42.10
CA PRO A 197 -13.97 -16.55 -43.23
C PRO A 197 -14.52 -17.97 -43.29
N GLU A 198 -15.75 -18.04 -43.77
CA GLU A 198 -16.59 -19.21 -44.01
C GLU A 198 -15.82 -20.48 -44.37
N GLN A 199 -16.17 -21.54 -43.66
CA GLN A 199 -15.79 -22.91 -44.00
C GLN A 199 -16.23 -23.22 -45.42
N ILE A 200 -15.26 -23.44 -46.31
CA ILE A 200 -15.47 -23.90 -47.66
C ILE A 200 -16.18 -25.27 -47.60
N PRO A 201 -17.33 -25.47 -48.28
CA PRO A 201 -18.01 -26.75 -48.27
C PRO A 201 -17.14 -27.82 -48.95
N ILE A 202 -16.84 -28.89 -48.23
CA ILE A 202 -16.21 -30.08 -48.81
C ILE A 202 -17.25 -30.71 -49.74
N HIS A 203 -17.05 -30.53 -51.04
CA HIS A 203 -17.85 -31.16 -52.07
C HIS A 203 -17.55 -32.66 -52.06
N GLU A 204 -18.50 -33.49 -51.61
CA GLU A 204 -18.50 -34.93 -51.89
C GLU A 204 -18.77 -35.13 -53.39
N PRO A 205 -17.95 -35.91 -54.13
CA PRO A 205 -18.34 -36.44 -55.41
C PRO A 205 -19.03 -37.80 -55.21
N ASN A 206 -20.35 -37.75 -55.34
CA ASN A 206 -21.21 -38.91 -55.47
C ASN A 206 -20.98 -39.56 -56.85
N THR A 207 -20.23 -40.66 -56.94
CA THR A 207 -20.20 -41.51 -58.14
C THR A 207 -21.06 -42.74 -57.93
N THR A 208 -22.20 -42.75 -58.60
CA THR A 208 -23.11 -43.90 -58.69
C THR A 208 -22.64 -44.87 -59.79
N ARG A 209 -22.54 -46.16 -59.41
CA ARG A 209 -23.04 -47.35 -60.12
C ARG A 209 -22.31 -47.87 -61.39
N ARG A 210 -21.78 -49.11 -61.32
CA ARG A 210 -22.36 -50.32 -61.97
C ARG A 210 -21.66 -51.64 -61.58
N GLU A 211 -22.45 -52.70 -61.72
CA GLU A 211 -22.33 -54.09 -61.25
C GLU A 211 -21.46 -55.01 -62.14
N ALA A 212 -21.19 -56.21 -61.60
CA ALA A 212 -20.79 -57.49 -62.22
C ALA A 212 -19.39 -57.56 -62.83
N GLU A 213 -18.53 -58.53 -62.49
CA GLU A 213 -18.72 -59.99 -62.43
C GLU A 213 -18.02 -60.66 -61.23
#